data_AF-A0A850JC64-F1
#
_entry.id   AF-A0A850JC64-F1
#
_cell.length_a   1.000
_cell.length_b   1.000
_cell.length_c   1.000
_cell.angle_alpha   90.00
_cell.angle_beta   90.00
_cell.angle_gamma   90.00
#
_symmetry.space_group_name_H-M   'P 1'
#
loop_
_entity.id
_entity.type
_entity.pdbx_description
1 polymer ?
#
loop_
_entity_poly.entity_id
_entity_poly.type
_entity_poly.pdbx_seq_one_letter_code
_entity_poly.pdbx_strand_id
1 'polypeptide(L)'
;MTDPHLTEVGWTASALRLAGRFEPGGAVPEIELLLHEQGAGEQLRVPAGTAVRDGTVTFEAEVDVASIVGGRPLPGGLWDVDLVIGVPPSRSVVPLGHAPGMDASPQRRFLPGSVTVIAYFDTDGALKIDVGGRPHSAGSARADETNWNERRAEIIVAGHLDLREISMPISGTLLLSQSRSDRTFEVIAMLEERPGRLCYTAAVPVTRAFIDDPLPRGTWDVSLCLGFSGMHRELRLLAPDEPVDVQVWRRLRHVRVTSSAAPAPLTITVGRA
;
A
#
# COMPACT_ATOMS: atom_id res chain seq x y z
N MET A 1 -4.71 -15.87 23.35
CA MET A 1 -5.09 -14.47 23.56
C MET A 1 -5.63 -13.99 22.23
N THR A 2 -6.80 -13.39 22.22
CA THR A 2 -7.36 -12.81 21.00
C THR A 2 -6.59 -11.53 20.70
N ASP A 3 -6.01 -11.41 19.51
CA ASP A 3 -5.18 -10.26 19.15
C ASP A 3 -6.00 -8.95 19.27
N PRO A 4 -5.40 -7.86 19.78
CA PRO A 4 -6.08 -6.59 19.85
C PRO A 4 -6.52 -6.10 18.49
N HIS A 5 -7.74 -5.57 18.44
CA HIS A 5 -8.31 -5.05 17.22
C HIS A 5 -9.15 -3.81 17.48
N LEU A 6 -9.20 -2.95 16.48
CA LEU A 6 -10.04 -1.76 16.45
C LEU A 6 -11.49 -2.13 16.19
N THR A 7 -12.39 -1.45 16.87
CA THR A 7 -13.84 -1.52 16.67
C THR A 7 -14.40 -0.22 16.13
N GLU A 8 -13.64 0.88 16.22
CA GLU A 8 -14.01 2.19 15.68
C GLU A 8 -12.74 2.93 15.23
N VAL A 9 -12.82 3.56 14.05
CA VAL A 9 -11.85 4.53 13.55
C VAL A 9 -12.63 5.70 12.97
N GLY A 10 -12.35 6.92 13.43
CA GLY A 10 -13.08 8.08 12.94
C GLY A 10 -12.45 9.40 13.36
N TRP A 11 -12.96 10.49 12.82
CA TRP A 11 -12.46 11.84 13.12
C TRP A 11 -13.39 12.57 14.09
N THR A 12 -12.81 13.14 15.15
CA THR A 12 -13.46 14.14 16.00
C THR A 12 -12.67 15.44 15.90
N ALA A 13 -13.22 16.43 15.20
CA ALA A 13 -12.50 17.66 14.85
C ALA A 13 -11.15 17.39 14.12
N SER A 14 -10.01 17.67 14.74
CA SER A 14 -8.68 17.34 14.21
C SER A 14 -8.11 16.04 14.75
N ALA A 15 -8.75 15.42 15.74
CA ALA A 15 -8.26 14.20 16.36
C ALA A 15 -8.79 12.95 15.63
N LEU A 16 -7.88 12.03 15.33
CA LEU A 16 -8.26 10.68 14.94
C LEU A 16 -8.59 9.91 16.21
N ARG A 17 -9.86 9.53 16.36
CA ARG A 17 -10.36 8.68 17.44
C ARG A 17 -10.21 7.23 17.04
N LEU A 18 -9.58 6.46 17.91
CA LEU A 18 -9.37 5.03 17.78
C LEU A 18 -9.97 4.35 19.00
N ALA A 19 -10.90 3.43 18.79
CA ALA A 19 -11.41 2.58 19.85
C ALA A 19 -11.25 1.12 19.46
N GLY A 20 -10.93 0.29 20.45
CA GLY A 20 -10.73 -1.13 20.22
C GLY A 20 -10.87 -1.95 21.48
N ARG A 21 -10.62 -3.24 21.33
CA ARG A 21 -10.73 -4.20 22.43
C ARG A 21 -9.76 -5.35 22.29
N PHE A 22 -9.51 -6.00 23.42
CA PHE A 22 -8.81 -7.28 23.49
C PHE A 22 -9.18 -7.99 24.79
N GLU A 23 -8.92 -9.29 24.84
CA GLU A 23 -9.15 -10.11 26.02
C GLU A 23 -7.83 -10.23 26.80
N PRO A 24 -7.69 -9.56 27.95
CA PRO A 24 -6.47 -9.69 28.73
C PRO A 24 -6.39 -11.10 29.33
N GLY A 25 -5.21 -11.71 29.32
CA GLY A 25 -4.93 -12.92 30.10
C GLY A 25 -4.78 -12.67 31.61
N GLY A 26 -5.20 -11.51 32.13
CA GLY A 26 -4.92 -11.06 33.50
C GLY A 26 -5.41 -9.65 33.81
N ALA A 27 -4.67 -8.92 34.66
CA ALA A 27 -5.00 -7.53 35.05
C ALA A 27 -4.98 -6.56 33.86
N VAL A 28 -5.74 -5.45 33.98
CA VAL A 28 -5.81 -4.40 32.96
C VAL A 28 -4.43 -3.77 32.82
N PRO A 29 -3.78 -3.90 31.66
CA PRO A 29 -2.49 -3.26 31.43
C PRO A 29 -2.70 -1.77 31.15
N GLU A 30 -1.67 -0.97 31.43
CA GLU A 30 -1.54 0.35 30.82
C GLU A 30 -1.34 0.21 29.31
N ILE A 31 -1.97 1.10 28.54
CA ILE A 31 -2.01 1.02 27.07
C ILE A 31 -1.64 2.37 26.47
N GLU A 32 -0.80 2.31 25.46
CA GLU A 32 -0.44 3.46 24.63
C GLU A 32 -0.53 3.05 23.16
N LEU A 33 -0.81 4.02 22.29
CA LEU A 33 -0.48 3.88 20.88
C LEU A 33 0.96 4.29 20.65
N LEU A 34 1.67 3.52 19.85
CA LEU A 34 2.97 3.89 19.31
C LEU A 34 2.78 4.27 17.84
N LEU A 35 3.04 5.53 17.53
CA LEU A 35 3.14 6.01 16.16
C LEU A 35 4.62 5.98 15.77
N HIS A 36 4.94 5.31 14.68
CA HIS A 36 6.31 5.16 14.19
C HIS A 36 6.41 5.59 12.73
N GLU A 37 7.27 6.56 12.42
CA GLU A 37 7.47 7.03 11.05
C GLU A 37 8.28 6.02 10.24
N GLN A 38 7.76 5.61 9.08
CA GLN A 38 8.50 4.82 8.12
C GLN A 38 9.61 5.67 7.47
N GLY A 39 10.85 5.46 7.90
CA GLY A 39 12.04 6.04 7.28
C GLY A 39 12.90 6.84 8.26
N ALA A 40 12.41 7.97 8.76
CA ALA A 40 13.18 8.82 9.66
C ALA A 40 13.23 8.28 11.11
N GLY A 41 12.37 7.32 11.45
CA GLY A 41 12.40 6.59 12.73
C GLY A 41 11.89 7.41 13.91
N GLU A 42 11.19 8.52 13.67
CA GLU A 42 10.50 9.25 14.74
C GLU A 42 9.43 8.36 15.38
N GLN A 43 9.32 8.44 16.71
CA GLN A 43 8.35 7.68 17.48
C GLN A 43 7.59 8.61 18.43
N LEU A 44 6.27 8.46 18.45
CA LEU A 44 5.38 9.20 19.33
C LEU A 44 4.52 8.22 20.12
N ARG A 45 4.35 8.48 21.41
CA ARG A 45 3.46 7.71 22.28
C ARG A 45 2.22 8.52 22.58
N VAL A 46 1.06 7.92 22.37
CA VAL A 46 -0.24 8.53 22.65
C VAL A 46 -0.92 7.72 23.74
N PRO A 47 -1.22 8.31 24.91
CA PRO A 47 -1.94 7.62 25.97
C PRO A 47 -3.30 7.14 25.49
N ALA A 48 -3.69 5.92 25.91
CA ALA A 48 -5.03 5.39 25.70
C ALA A 48 -5.77 5.27 27.05
N GLY A 49 -7.03 5.70 27.08
CA GLY A 49 -7.93 5.39 28.18
C GLY A 49 -8.35 3.92 28.11
N THR A 50 -8.35 3.22 29.25
CA THR A 50 -8.72 1.81 29.33
C THR A 50 -9.90 1.59 30.27
N ALA A 51 -10.80 0.70 29.90
CA ALA A 51 -11.89 0.25 30.76
C ALA A 51 -12.10 -1.26 30.61
N VAL A 52 -12.67 -1.89 31.63
CA VAL A 52 -13.11 -3.30 31.57
C VAL A 52 -14.62 -3.33 31.47
N ARG A 53 -15.13 -4.05 30.50
CA ARG A 53 -16.56 -4.32 30.32
C ARG A 53 -16.74 -5.79 30.02
N ASP A 54 -17.53 -6.48 30.84
CA ASP A 54 -17.87 -7.90 30.65
C ASP A 54 -16.65 -8.81 30.43
N GLY A 55 -15.56 -8.55 31.18
CA GLY A 55 -14.31 -9.32 31.09
C GLY A 55 -13.43 -9.00 29.87
N THR A 56 -13.85 -8.07 29.01
CA THR A 56 -13.06 -7.55 27.88
C THR A 56 -12.45 -6.20 28.24
N VAL A 57 -11.20 -5.96 27.85
CA VAL A 57 -10.60 -4.63 27.94
C VAL A 57 -10.94 -3.85 26.68
N THR A 58 -11.56 -2.70 26.86
CA THR A 58 -11.76 -1.69 25.82
C THR A 58 -10.75 -0.57 26.00
N PHE A 59 -10.20 -0.08 24.89
CA PHE A 59 -9.32 1.08 24.90
C PHE A 59 -9.85 2.16 23.95
N GLU A 60 -9.61 3.41 24.31
CA GLU A 60 -9.90 4.58 23.48
C GLU A 60 -8.69 5.52 23.48
N ALA A 61 -8.31 6.01 22.31
CA ALA A 61 -7.21 6.94 22.14
C ALA A 61 -7.57 8.03 21.12
N GLU A 62 -7.06 9.23 21.35
CA GLU A 62 -7.22 10.38 20.46
C GLU A 62 -5.85 10.86 19.98
N VAL A 63 -5.63 10.78 18.69
CA VAL A 63 -4.42 11.27 18.03
C VAL A 63 -4.74 12.63 17.42
N ASP A 64 -4.47 13.73 18.14
CA ASP A 64 -4.62 15.08 17.59
C ASP A 64 -3.48 15.40 16.62
N VAL A 65 -3.63 14.97 15.37
CA VAL A 65 -2.63 15.14 14.32
C VAL A 65 -2.29 16.61 14.03
N ALA A 66 -3.08 17.57 14.50
CA ALA A 66 -2.79 19.00 14.34
C ALA A 66 -1.84 19.55 15.42
N SER A 67 -1.66 18.87 16.56
CA SER A 67 -0.92 19.41 17.71
C SER A 67 -0.06 18.40 18.48
N ILE A 68 -0.04 17.13 18.09
CA ILE A 68 0.62 16.02 18.80
C ILE A 68 2.11 16.24 19.13
N VAL A 69 2.86 17.01 18.35
CA VAL A 69 4.29 17.23 18.57
C VAL A 69 4.54 18.54 19.33
N GLY A 70 4.23 18.53 20.63
CA GLY A 70 4.43 19.70 21.50
C GLY A 70 3.64 20.92 21.03
N GLY A 71 2.41 20.71 20.54
CA GLY A 71 1.55 21.74 19.97
C GLY A 71 1.68 21.93 18.46
N ARG A 72 2.50 21.10 17.78
CA ARG A 72 2.70 21.16 16.31
C ARG A 72 2.08 19.96 15.61
N PRO A 73 1.71 20.09 14.32
CA PRO A 73 1.16 18.99 13.54
C PRO A 73 2.12 17.80 13.45
N LEU A 74 1.52 16.61 13.27
CA LEU A 74 2.26 15.40 12.92
C LEU A 74 3.07 15.66 11.62
N PRO A 75 4.37 15.34 11.58
CA PRO A 75 5.18 15.54 10.38
C PRO A 75 4.66 14.75 9.18
N GLY A 76 4.90 15.32 7.99
CA GLY A 76 4.50 14.71 6.72
C GLY A 76 5.30 13.44 6.43
N GLY A 77 4.60 12.33 6.20
CA GLY A 77 5.18 11.01 6.00
C GLY A 77 4.14 9.91 6.21
N LEU A 78 4.60 8.66 6.19
CA LEU A 78 3.80 7.48 6.48
C LEU A 78 4.14 6.96 7.88
N TRP A 79 3.10 6.78 8.70
CA TRP A 79 3.23 6.37 10.10
C TRP A 79 2.54 5.03 10.34
N ASP A 80 3.25 4.10 10.94
CA ASP A 80 2.71 2.87 11.51
C ASP A 80 2.03 3.17 12.85
N VAL A 81 0.90 2.52 13.13
CA VAL A 81 0.20 2.66 14.41
C VAL A 81 0.09 1.30 15.09
N ASP A 82 0.85 1.13 16.16
CA ASP A 82 0.89 -0.09 16.97
C ASP A 82 0.28 0.15 18.35
N LEU A 83 -0.18 -0.93 18.99
CA LEU A 83 -0.61 -0.93 20.39
C LEU A 83 0.52 -1.41 21.28
N VAL A 84 0.85 -0.63 22.30
CA VAL A 84 1.77 -1.03 23.38
C VAL A 84 0.95 -1.48 24.57
N ILE A 85 1.19 -2.71 25.03
CA ILE A 85 0.46 -3.31 26.15
C ILE A 85 1.40 -3.55 27.33
N GLY A 86 1.16 -2.84 28.43
CA GLY A 86 1.78 -3.04 29.73
C GLY A 86 3.06 -2.23 29.97
N VAL A 87 3.41 -2.05 31.26
CA VAL A 87 4.63 -1.38 31.72
C VAL A 87 5.56 -2.36 32.44
N PRO A 88 6.90 -2.32 32.19
CA PRO A 88 7.56 -1.46 31.20
C PRO A 88 7.19 -1.84 29.76
N PRO A 89 7.20 -0.87 28.82
CA PRO A 89 6.72 -1.00 27.43
C PRO A 89 7.50 -2.01 26.55
N SER A 90 8.36 -2.82 27.16
CA SER A 90 9.12 -3.89 26.53
C SER A 90 8.33 -5.20 26.40
N ARG A 91 7.02 -5.24 26.72
CA ARG A 91 6.29 -6.52 26.89
C ARG A 91 5.29 -6.91 25.79
N SER A 92 4.84 -6.00 24.94
CA SER A 92 4.22 -6.33 23.63
C SER A 92 3.91 -5.07 22.85
N VAL A 93 4.57 -4.91 21.70
CA VAL A 93 4.14 -3.99 20.64
C VAL A 93 3.46 -4.87 19.61
N VAL A 94 2.19 -4.59 19.31
CA VAL A 94 1.40 -5.39 18.38
C VAL A 94 0.75 -4.49 17.34
N PRO A 95 0.72 -4.91 16.06
CA PRO A 95 0.04 -4.15 15.02
C PRO A 95 -1.46 -4.08 15.31
N LEU A 96 -2.06 -2.92 15.05
CA LEU A 96 -3.49 -2.73 15.20
C LEU A 96 -4.23 -3.09 13.92
N GLY A 97 -4.89 -4.25 13.94
CA GLY A 97 -5.90 -4.62 12.95
C GLY A 97 -7.29 -4.11 13.32
N HIS A 98 -8.30 -4.50 12.54
CA HIS A 98 -9.69 -4.17 12.81
C HIS A 98 -10.57 -5.41 13.06
N ALA A 99 -11.70 -5.19 13.73
CA ALA A 99 -12.72 -6.20 13.94
C ALA A 99 -13.35 -6.62 12.59
N PRO A 100 -13.76 -7.89 12.46
CA PRO A 100 -14.61 -8.31 11.35
C PRO A 100 -15.88 -7.45 11.27
N GLY A 101 -16.22 -6.96 10.07
CA GLY A 101 -17.41 -6.15 9.83
C GLY A 101 -17.32 -4.70 10.27
N MET A 102 -16.16 -4.24 10.77
CA MET A 102 -15.90 -2.81 10.96
C MET A 102 -15.78 -2.13 9.59
N ASP A 103 -16.25 -0.88 9.47
CA ASP A 103 -15.96 -0.07 8.29
C ASP A 103 -14.45 0.24 8.25
N ALA A 104 -13.74 -0.46 7.37
CA ALA A 104 -12.31 -0.29 7.14
C ALA A 104 -12.01 0.72 6.01
N SER A 105 -13.00 1.54 5.61
CA SER A 105 -12.79 2.59 4.61
C SER A 105 -11.78 3.63 5.12
N PRO A 106 -10.91 4.18 4.25
CA PRO A 106 -9.92 5.17 4.64
C PRO A 106 -10.59 6.42 5.19
N GLN A 107 -10.18 6.81 6.40
CA GLN A 107 -10.70 7.98 7.08
C GLN A 107 -9.85 9.18 6.71
N ARG A 108 -10.38 10.04 5.84
CA ARG A 108 -9.68 11.24 5.35
C ARG A 108 -10.06 12.49 6.13
N ARG A 109 -9.05 13.32 6.40
CA ARG A 109 -9.21 14.68 6.94
C ARG A 109 -8.28 15.66 6.23
N PHE A 110 -8.69 16.93 6.21
CA PHE A 110 -7.82 18.03 5.79
C PHE A 110 -7.51 18.89 7.00
N LEU A 111 -6.22 19.09 7.26
CA LEU A 111 -5.73 20.00 8.27
C LEU A 111 -5.59 21.42 7.70
N PRO A 112 -5.43 22.44 8.57
CA PRO A 112 -5.04 23.78 8.13
C PRO A 112 -3.83 23.74 7.19
N GLY A 113 -3.82 24.58 6.16
CA GLY A 113 -2.79 24.56 5.11
C GLY A 113 -2.99 23.49 4.04
N SER A 114 -4.18 22.89 3.97
CA SER A 114 -4.56 21.89 2.95
C SER A 114 -3.73 20.60 2.99
N VAL A 115 -3.09 20.32 4.13
CA VAL A 115 -2.42 19.04 4.36
C VAL A 115 -3.49 17.96 4.49
N THR A 116 -3.43 16.95 3.62
CA THR A 116 -4.33 15.80 3.69
C THR A 116 -3.76 14.79 4.70
N VAL A 117 -4.60 14.28 5.59
CA VAL A 117 -4.28 13.17 6.50
C VAL A 117 -5.25 12.03 6.26
N ILE A 118 -4.74 10.81 6.14
CA ILE A 118 -5.55 9.64 5.83
C ILE A 118 -5.16 8.50 6.76
N ALA A 119 -6.10 8.04 7.56
CA ALA A 119 -5.96 6.81 8.33
C ALA A 119 -6.56 5.65 7.54
N TYR A 120 -5.82 4.56 7.36
CA TYR A 120 -6.27 3.42 6.55
C TYR A 120 -5.58 2.12 6.99
N PHE A 121 -6.14 0.97 6.61
CA PHE A 121 -5.52 -0.33 6.83
C PHE A 121 -4.74 -0.75 5.57
N ASP A 122 -3.49 -1.17 5.75
CA ASP A 122 -2.66 -1.66 4.66
C ASP A 122 -3.04 -3.08 4.20
N THR A 123 -2.26 -3.65 3.27
CA THR A 123 -2.51 -4.99 2.71
C THR A 123 -2.38 -6.10 3.76
N ASP A 124 -1.58 -5.90 4.79
CA ASP A 124 -1.42 -6.83 5.92
C ASP A 124 -2.53 -6.65 6.98
N GLY A 125 -3.34 -5.60 6.84
CA GLY A 125 -4.43 -5.23 7.73
C GLY A 125 -4.00 -4.36 8.90
N ALA A 126 -2.78 -3.78 8.88
CA ALA A 126 -2.29 -2.91 9.93
C ALA A 126 -2.71 -1.45 9.69
N LEU A 127 -3.09 -0.74 10.76
CA LEU A 127 -3.43 0.68 10.69
C LEU A 127 -2.21 1.55 10.37
N LYS A 128 -2.37 2.43 9.39
CA LYS A 128 -1.41 3.46 8.99
C LYS A 128 -2.03 4.85 9.02
N ILE A 129 -1.20 5.87 9.19
CA ILE A 129 -1.56 7.29 8.99
C ILE A 129 -0.63 7.88 7.93
N ASP A 130 -1.18 8.32 6.81
CA ASP A 130 -0.47 9.07 5.77
C ASP A 130 -0.72 10.57 5.95
N VAL A 131 0.35 11.34 6.13
CA VAL A 131 0.31 12.80 6.26
C VAL A 131 0.96 13.44 5.04
N GLY A 132 0.16 14.17 4.27
CA GLY A 132 0.60 14.94 3.12
C GLY A 132 0.58 14.18 1.80
N GLY A 133 0.30 12.87 1.77
CA GLY A 133 0.06 12.11 0.54
C GLY A 133 1.28 12.03 -0.38
N ARG A 134 2.49 12.08 0.18
CA ARG A 134 3.70 11.91 -0.62
C ARG A 134 3.70 10.49 -1.22
N PRO A 135 4.25 10.28 -2.42
CA PRO A 135 4.46 8.92 -2.91
C PRO A 135 5.42 8.18 -1.97
N HIS A 136 5.03 6.98 -1.54
CA HIS A 136 5.85 6.08 -0.73
C HIS A 136 5.87 4.71 -1.41
N SER A 137 7.01 4.03 -1.35
CA SER A 137 7.06 2.62 -1.78
C SER A 137 6.24 1.79 -0.80
N ALA A 138 5.26 1.05 -1.30
CA ALA A 138 4.46 0.11 -0.51
C ALA A 138 5.11 -1.27 -0.42
N GLY A 139 6.43 -1.36 -0.67
CA GLY A 139 7.16 -2.61 -0.76
C GLY A 139 7.16 -3.19 -2.17
N SER A 140 7.16 -4.52 -2.26
CA SER A 140 7.25 -5.25 -3.52
C SER A 140 6.24 -6.38 -3.59
N ALA A 141 5.70 -6.62 -4.79
CA ALA A 141 4.86 -7.76 -5.10
C ALA A 141 5.49 -8.59 -6.22
N ARG A 142 5.33 -9.91 -6.19
CA ARG A 142 5.81 -10.76 -7.29
C ARG A 142 4.73 -10.82 -8.37
N ALA A 143 5.14 -10.62 -9.63
CA ALA A 143 4.27 -10.97 -10.75
C ALA A 143 4.22 -12.50 -10.88
N ASP A 144 3.03 -13.05 -11.09
CA ASP A 144 2.85 -14.48 -11.30
C ASP A 144 3.36 -14.88 -12.68
N GLU A 145 3.10 -14.04 -13.68
CA GLU A 145 3.46 -14.30 -15.07
C GLU A 145 3.79 -13.04 -15.86
N THR A 146 4.62 -13.22 -16.88
CA THR A 146 4.85 -12.23 -17.93
C THR A 146 4.88 -12.99 -19.25
N ASN A 147 3.93 -12.69 -20.14
CA ASN A 147 3.73 -13.44 -21.37
C ASN A 147 3.65 -12.52 -22.59
N TRP A 148 4.06 -13.02 -23.75
CA TRP A 148 3.88 -12.36 -25.02
C TRP A 148 2.53 -12.73 -25.66
N ASN A 149 1.70 -11.73 -25.92
CA ASN A 149 0.50 -11.89 -26.73
C ASN A 149 0.81 -11.60 -28.20
N GLU A 150 1.03 -12.67 -28.99
CA GLU A 150 1.34 -12.55 -30.42
C GLU A 150 0.27 -11.81 -31.23
N ARG A 151 -1.01 -12.07 -30.94
CA ARG A 151 -2.15 -11.52 -31.70
C ARG A 151 -2.21 -10.00 -31.61
N ARG A 152 -1.91 -9.46 -30.43
CA ARG A 152 -1.99 -8.02 -30.14
C ARG A 152 -0.63 -7.33 -30.08
N ALA A 153 0.45 -8.11 -30.08
CA ALA A 153 1.82 -7.66 -29.91
C ALA A 153 2.00 -6.80 -28.64
N GLU A 154 1.53 -7.37 -27.53
CA GLU A 154 1.53 -6.81 -26.16
C GLU A 154 2.28 -7.75 -25.22
N ILE A 155 2.94 -7.19 -24.20
CA ILE A 155 3.38 -7.98 -23.04
C ILE A 155 2.24 -7.97 -22.02
N ILE A 156 1.78 -9.14 -21.62
CA ILE A 156 0.84 -9.31 -20.53
C ILE A 156 1.65 -9.48 -19.25
N VAL A 157 1.38 -8.63 -18.26
CA VAL A 157 1.89 -8.75 -16.89
C VAL A 157 0.70 -9.06 -16.00
N ALA A 158 0.75 -10.18 -15.28
CA ALA A 158 -0.29 -10.55 -14.34
C ALA A 158 0.29 -11.04 -13.02
N GLY A 159 -0.51 -10.91 -11.97
CA GLY A 159 -0.16 -11.32 -10.63
C GLY A 159 -1.32 -11.22 -9.67
N HIS A 160 -1.03 -11.39 -8.39
CA HIS A 160 -1.99 -11.15 -7.32
C HIS A 160 -1.34 -10.44 -6.14
N LEU A 161 -2.19 -9.82 -5.34
CA LEU A 161 -1.87 -9.34 -4.01
C LEU A 161 -2.71 -10.14 -3.02
N ASP A 162 -2.07 -10.71 -2.01
CA ASP A 162 -2.78 -11.29 -0.88
C ASP A 162 -3.40 -10.16 -0.07
N LEU A 163 -4.71 -10.04 -0.14
CA LEU A 163 -5.48 -9.02 0.58
C LEU A 163 -6.46 -9.74 1.48
N ARG A 164 -6.34 -9.50 2.79
CA ARG A 164 -7.26 -10.12 3.77
C ARG A 164 -8.69 -9.66 3.56
N GLU A 165 -8.89 -8.40 3.22
CA GLU A 165 -10.20 -7.80 2.97
C GLU A 165 -10.08 -6.60 2.02
N ILE A 166 -11.04 -6.46 1.10
CA ILE A 166 -11.18 -5.28 0.24
C ILE A 166 -12.48 -4.59 0.62
N SER A 167 -12.37 -3.54 1.43
CA SER A 167 -13.53 -2.79 1.93
C SER A 167 -13.93 -1.61 1.03
N MET A 168 -13.17 -1.34 -0.04
CA MET A 168 -13.34 -0.15 -0.86
C MET A 168 -12.98 -0.39 -2.34
N PRO A 169 -13.48 0.45 -3.28
CA PRO A 169 -13.05 0.41 -4.66
C PRO A 169 -11.55 0.72 -4.81
N ILE A 170 -10.83 -0.14 -5.53
CA ILE A 170 -9.43 0.02 -5.87
C ILE A 170 -9.30 0.15 -7.39
N SER A 171 -8.46 1.08 -7.86
CA SER A 171 -8.03 1.16 -9.26
C SER A 171 -6.58 0.70 -9.40
N GLY A 172 -6.24 0.03 -10.49
CA GLY A 172 -4.88 -0.45 -10.76
C GLY A 172 -4.28 0.23 -11.98
N THR A 173 -3.02 0.63 -11.90
CA THR A 173 -2.23 1.11 -13.04
C THR A 173 -0.83 0.50 -12.97
N LEU A 174 -0.36 -0.09 -14.06
CA LEU A 174 1.02 -0.49 -14.21
C LEU A 174 1.83 0.73 -14.64
N LEU A 175 2.77 1.15 -13.79
CA LEU A 175 3.69 2.25 -14.04
C LEU A 175 5.01 1.69 -14.54
N LEU A 176 5.43 2.13 -15.73
CA LEU A 176 6.72 1.80 -16.32
C LEU A 176 7.59 3.05 -16.29
N SER A 177 8.68 3.01 -15.54
CA SER A 177 9.61 4.13 -15.37
C SER A 177 10.92 3.84 -16.09
N GLN A 178 11.34 4.71 -17.00
CA GLN A 178 12.59 4.50 -17.74
C GLN A 178 13.80 4.84 -16.87
N SER A 179 14.69 3.88 -16.65
CA SER A 179 15.87 4.09 -15.81
C SER A 179 16.71 5.28 -16.34
N ARG A 180 17.14 6.17 -15.43
CA ARG A 180 17.93 7.40 -15.73
C ARG A 180 17.18 8.52 -16.47
N SER A 181 15.85 8.49 -16.47
CA SER A 181 15.03 9.61 -16.95
C SER A 181 13.73 9.73 -16.15
N ASP A 182 13.11 10.90 -16.17
CA ASP A 182 11.80 11.12 -15.53
C ASP A 182 10.63 10.67 -16.44
N ARG A 183 10.90 9.79 -17.41
CA ARG A 183 9.88 9.30 -18.34
C ARG A 183 9.11 8.15 -17.72
N THR A 184 7.80 8.30 -17.68
CA THR A 184 6.86 7.27 -17.28
C THR A 184 5.99 6.85 -18.46
N PHE A 185 5.49 5.62 -18.41
CA PHE A 185 4.49 5.08 -19.29
C PHE A 185 3.48 4.30 -18.45
N GLU A 186 2.20 4.61 -18.60
CA GLU A 186 1.14 4.09 -17.74
C GLU A 186 0.20 3.20 -18.53
N VAL A 187 -0.16 2.07 -17.94
CA VAL A 187 -1.11 1.11 -18.53
C VAL A 187 -2.14 0.76 -17.47
N ILE A 188 -3.43 0.91 -17.79
CA ILE A 188 -4.49 0.49 -16.88
C ILE A 188 -4.36 -1.01 -16.59
N ALA A 189 -4.34 -1.38 -15.31
CA ALA A 189 -4.40 -2.76 -14.88
C ALA A 189 -5.86 -3.13 -14.59
N MET A 190 -6.35 -4.16 -15.26
CA MET A 190 -7.63 -4.77 -14.91
C MET A 190 -7.48 -5.47 -13.56
N LEU A 191 -8.41 -5.23 -12.66
CA LEU A 191 -8.45 -5.83 -11.33
C LEU A 191 -9.63 -6.80 -11.23
N GLU A 192 -9.38 -7.97 -10.66
CA GLU A 192 -10.39 -8.99 -10.38
C GLU A 192 -10.27 -9.42 -8.91
N GLU A 193 -11.33 -9.17 -8.15
CA GLU A 193 -11.41 -9.63 -6.77
C GLU A 193 -11.72 -11.14 -6.72
N ARG A 194 -10.92 -11.87 -5.95
CA ARG A 194 -11.14 -13.28 -5.63
C ARG A 194 -11.04 -13.46 -4.11
N PRO A 195 -11.60 -14.55 -3.54
CA PRO A 195 -11.51 -14.78 -2.10
C PRO A 195 -10.05 -14.73 -1.61
N GLY A 196 -9.75 -13.76 -0.73
CA GLY A 196 -8.44 -13.55 -0.11
C GLY A 196 -7.36 -12.93 -0.99
N ARG A 197 -7.66 -12.46 -2.21
CA ARG A 197 -6.67 -11.87 -3.12
C ARG A 197 -7.26 -10.93 -4.16
N LEU A 198 -6.46 -9.97 -4.59
CA LEU A 198 -6.75 -9.10 -5.72
C LEU A 198 -5.84 -9.48 -6.89
N CYS A 199 -6.42 -10.07 -7.93
CA CYS A 199 -5.70 -10.38 -9.15
C CYS A 199 -5.60 -9.13 -10.02
N TYR A 200 -4.45 -8.92 -10.66
CA TYR A 200 -4.24 -7.84 -11.61
C TYR A 200 -3.76 -8.37 -12.95
N THR A 201 -4.11 -7.69 -14.03
CA THR A 201 -3.61 -7.98 -15.38
C THR A 201 -3.48 -6.69 -16.17
N ALA A 202 -2.29 -6.45 -16.73
CA ALA A 202 -2.00 -5.28 -17.55
C ALA A 202 -1.41 -5.74 -18.90
N ALA A 203 -1.83 -5.08 -19.98
CA ALA A 203 -1.37 -5.38 -21.34
C ALA A 203 -0.54 -4.21 -21.88
N VAL A 204 0.78 -4.36 -21.89
CA VAL A 204 1.72 -3.33 -22.30
C VAL A 204 1.90 -3.35 -23.83
N PRO A 205 1.46 -2.31 -24.55
CA PRO A 205 1.54 -2.28 -26.01
C PRO A 205 2.98 -2.06 -26.48
N VAL A 206 3.50 -2.92 -27.35
CA VAL A 206 4.91 -2.84 -27.80
C VAL A 206 5.05 -2.35 -29.23
N THR A 207 4.12 -2.71 -30.11
CA THR A 207 4.19 -2.36 -31.54
C THR A 207 3.06 -1.44 -32.01
N ARG A 208 1.87 -1.59 -31.43
CA ARG A 208 0.66 -0.83 -31.70
C ARG A 208 -0.09 -0.65 -30.39
N ALA A 209 -0.68 0.50 -30.16
CA ALA A 209 -1.76 0.64 -29.20
C ALA A 209 -3.01 1.17 -29.92
N PHE A 210 -4.18 0.80 -29.40
CA PHE A 210 -5.46 1.20 -29.97
C PHE A 210 -5.80 2.66 -29.66
N ILE A 211 -5.23 3.22 -28.58
CA ILE A 211 -5.54 4.55 -28.06
C ILE A 211 -4.24 5.37 -27.94
N ASP A 212 -3.20 4.82 -27.28
CA ASP A 212 -1.94 5.52 -27.01
C ASP A 212 -0.76 5.10 -27.90
N ASP A 213 0.39 5.76 -27.73
CA ASP A 213 1.65 5.34 -28.37
C ASP A 213 2.16 4.01 -27.74
N PRO A 214 2.78 3.11 -28.54
CA PRO A 214 3.38 1.90 -27.98
C PRO A 214 4.63 2.22 -27.15
N LEU A 215 4.92 1.37 -26.15
CA LEU A 215 6.04 1.50 -25.22
C LEU A 215 7.32 1.90 -25.97
N PRO A 216 7.92 3.06 -25.65
CA PRO A 216 9.12 3.53 -26.34
C PRO A 216 10.32 2.61 -26.09
N ARG A 217 11.34 2.74 -26.95
CA ARG A 217 12.59 2.01 -26.74
C ARG A 217 13.26 2.42 -25.43
N GLY A 218 13.90 1.46 -24.78
CA GLY A 218 14.56 1.63 -23.49
C GLY A 218 14.34 0.45 -22.57
N THR A 219 14.93 0.54 -21.38
CA THR A 219 14.68 -0.37 -20.25
C THR A 219 13.80 0.35 -19.25
N TRP A 220 12.73 -0.33 -18.84
CA TRP A 220 11.67 0.23 -18.02
C TRP A 220 11.52 -0.62 -16.76
N ASP A 221 11.66 0.01 -15.60
CA ASP A 221 11.34 -0.56 -14.30
C ASP A 221 9.83 -0.59 -14.13
N VAL A 222 9.28 -1.70 -13.62
CA VAL A 222 7.83 -1.90 -13.54
C VAL A 222 7.34 -1.87 -12.10
N SER A 223 6.34 -1.05 -11.84
CA SER A 223 5.62 -0.96 -10.56
C SER A 223 4.10 -1.10 -10.77
N LEU A 224 3.39 -1.67 -9.81
CA LEU A 224 1.94 -1.64 -9.73
C LEU A 224 1.52 -0.49 -8.81
N CYS A 225 0.79 0.47 -9.35
CA CYS A 225 0.20 1.57 -8.61
C CYS A 225 -1.27 1.26 -8.30
N LEU A 226 -1.60 1.16 -7.02
CA LEU A 226 -2.97 1.02 -6.54
C LEU A 226 -3.51 2.37 -6.08
N GLY A 227 -4.63 2.78 -6.66
CA GLY A 227 -5.37 3.98 -6.30
C GLY A 227 -6.58 3.67 -5.45
N PHE A 228 -6.72 4.33 -4.30
CA PHE A 228 -7.90 4.21 -3.44
C PHE A 228 -8.03 5.45 -2.55
N SER A 229 -9.25 6.00 -2.43
CA SER A 229 -9.54 7.19 -1.60
C SER A 229 -8.64 8.42 -1.85
N GLY A 230 -8.19 8.60 -3.09
CA GLY A 230 -7.26 9.69 -3.47
C GLY A 230 -5.81 9.47 -3.05
N MET A 231 -5.47 8.27 -2.56
CA MET A 231 -4.11 7.80 -2.35
C MET A 231 -3.63 6.96 -3.51
N HIS A 232 -2.31 6.95 -3.68
CA HIS A 232 -1.62 6.03 -4.58
C HIS A 232 -0.57 5.25 -3.78
N ARG A 233 -0.49 3.95 -4.03
CA ARG A 233 0.52 3.06 -3.45
C ARG A 233 1.27 2.35 -4.55
N GLU A 234 2.56 2.60 -4.59
CA GLU A 234 3.43 2.03 -5.61
C GLU A 234 4.15 0.80 -5.05
N LEU A 235 3.84 -0.36 -5.62
CA LEU A 235 4.46 -1.65 -5.34
C LEU A 235 5.47 -1.95 -6.44
N ARG A 236 6.74 -2.12 -6.10
CA ARG A 236 7.72 -2.59 -7.07
C ARG A 236 7.40 -4.02 -7.47
N LEU A 237 7.29 -4.30 -8.78
CA LEU A 237 7.07 -5.67 -9.20
C LEU A 237 8.39 -6.44 -9.26
N LEU A 238 8.39 -7.66 -8.73
CA LEU A 238 9.45 -8.65 -8.92
C LEU A 238 9.09 -9.54 -10.11
N ALA A 239 10.10 -9.91 -10.89
CA ALA A 239 9.90 -10.74 -12.07
C ALA A 239 9.44 -12.17 -11.72
N PRO A 240 8.62 -12.81 -12.57
CA PRO A 240 8.36 -14.24 -12.50
C PRO A 240 9.59 -15.04 -12.97
N ASP A 241 9.54 -16.37 -12.85
CA ASP A 241 10.67 -17.22 -13.26
C ASP A 241 10.87 -17.25 -14.79
N GLU A 242 9.77 -17.21 -15.54
CA GLU A 242 9.79 -17.26 -17.00
C GLU A 242 9.75 -15.84 -17.60
N PRO A 243 10.84 -15.37 -18.24
CA PRO A 243 10.86 -14.07 -18.89
C PRO A 243 10.27 -14.16 -20.31
N VAL A 244 9.86 -13.01 -20.83
CA VAL A 244 9.60 -12.81 -22.26
C VAL A 244 10.92 -12.55 -22.99
N ASP A 245 11.11 -13.17 -24.16
CA ASP A 245 12.16 -12.82 -25.12
C ASP A 245 11.68 -13.06 -26.54
N VAL A 246 11.33 -11.98 -27.25
CA VAL A 246 10.74 -12.04 -28.59
C VAL A 246 11.34 -11.02 -29.53
N GLN A 247 11.24 -11.28 -30.84
CA GLN A 247 11.59 -10.34 -31.90
C GLN A 247 10.32 -9.82 -32.57
N VAL A 248 10.12 -8.50 -32.51
CA VAL A 248 8.93 -7.86 -33.08
C VAL A 248 9.32 -6.93 -34.22
N TRP A 249 8.46 -6.82 -35.24
CA TRP A 249 8.66 -5.87 -36.33
C TRP A 249 8.06 -4.51 -35.97
N ARG A 250 8.91 -3.49 -35.81
CA ARG A 250 8.49 -2.11 -35.47
C ARG A 250 9.17 -1.11 -36.38
N ARG A 251 8.37 -0.25 -37.04
CA ARG A 251 8.85 0.82 -37.95
C ARG A 251 9.94 0.32 -38.92
N LEU A 252 9.64 -0.76 -39.64
CA LEU A 252 10.49 -1.39 -40.66
C LEU A 252 11.79 -2.05 -40.15
N ARG A 253 11.90 -2.36 -38.85
CA ARG A 253 13.05 -3.06 -38.28
C ARG A 253 12.60 -4.09 -37.25
N HIS A 254 13.34 -5.19 -37.13
CA HIS A 254 13.20 -6.07 -35.97
C HIS A 254 13.74 -5.38 -34.71
N VAL A 255 12.97 -5.49 -33.64
CA VAL A 255 13.27 -4.96 -32.31
C VAL A 255 13.12 -6.11 -31.34
N ARG A 256 14.17 -6.41 -30.57
CA ARG A 256 14.09 -7.38 -29.48
C ARG A 256 13.29 -6.79 -28.34
N VAL A 257 12.46 -7.60 -27.70
CA VAL A 257 11.68 -7.24 -26.54
C VAL A 257 11.92 -8.31 -25.49
N THR A 258 12.39 -7.91 -24.32
CA THR A 258 12.69 -8.85 -23.23
C THR A 258 12.11 -8.39 -21.91
N SER A 259 11.78 -9.31 -21.01
CA SER A 259 11.59 -9.01 -19.59
C SER A 259 12.71 -9.62 -18.74
N SER A 260 12.92 -9.12 -17.53
CA SER A 260 13.76 -9.80 -16.54
C SER A 260 13.07 -11.08 -16.03
N ALA A 261 13.87 -11.93 -15.38
CA ALA A 261 13.44 -13.13 -14.67
C ALA A 261 13.78 -13.00 -13.18
N ALA A 262 13.09 -13.77 -12.34
CA ALA A 262 13.34 -13.86 -10.91
C ALA A 262 14.83 -14.17 -10.61
N PRO A 263 15.38 -13.69 -9.48
CA PRO A 263 14.75 -12.90 -8.42
C PRO A 263 14.80 -11.38 -8.64
N ALA A 264 15.18 -10.92 -9.84
CA ALA A 264 15.35 -9.50 -10.11
C ALA A 264 13.99 -8.75 -10.11
N PRO A 265 13.99 -7.42 -9.86
CA PRO A 265 12.85 -6.58 -10.18
C PRO A 265 12.40 -6.78 -11.63
N LEU A 266 11.09 -6.67 -11.86
CA LEU A 266 10.52 -6.76 -13.20
C LEU A 266 10.93 -5.52 -14.00
N THR A 267 11.59 -5.79 -15.12
CA THR A 267 11.96 -4.80 -16.12
C THR A 267 11.46 -5.25 -17.48
N ILE A 268 11.09 -4.31 -18.33
CA ILE A 268 10.78 -4.56 -19.74
C ILE A 268 11.76 -3.75 -20.58
N THR A 269 12.47 -4.43 -21.48
CA THR A 269 13.42 -3.81 -22.41
C THR A 269 12.89 -3.89 -23.84
N VAL A 270 12.79 -2.75 -24.52
CA VAL A 270 12.40 -2.65 -25.92
C VAL A 270 13.56 -2.11 -26.75
N GLY A 271 14.18 -2.96 -27.56
CA GLY A 271 15.35 -2.65 -28.36
C GLY A 271 16.66 -3.13 -27.75
N ARG A 272 17.76 -2.46 -28.11
CA ARG A 272 19.07 -2.70 -27.47
C ARG A 272 19.14 -1.86 -26.21
N ALA A 273 19.57 -2.47 -25.11
CA ALA A 273 20.04 -1.77 -23.92
C ALA A 273 21.30 -0.94 -24.25
#